data_AF-G9MUT4-F1
#
_entry.id   AF-G9MUT4-F1
#
_cell.length_a   1.000
_cell.length_b   1.000
_cell.length_c   1.000
_cell.angle_alpha   90.00
_cell.angle_beta   90.00
_cell.angle_gamma   90.00
#
_symmetry.space_group_name_H-M   'P 1'
#
loop_
_entity.id
_entity.type
_entity.pdbx_description
1 polymer ?
#
loop_
_entity_poly.entity_id
_entity_poly.type
_entity_poly.pdbx_seq_one_letter_code
_entity_poly.pdbx_strand_id
1 'polypeptide(L)'
;ISLEKSAIQLTSASLVKVDEQLRTTVDGIYAVGDCAENPYFTHIGFDDFRVAISQLNGSAQPCFTKNRQVLSVLFTSHKLAHVGLREKYA
;
A
#
# COMPACT_ATOMS: atom_id res chain seq x y z
N ILE A 1 -0.26 15.29 -14.46
CA ILE A 1 1.07 15.48 -13.83
C ILE A 1 2.05 14.58 -14.56
N SER A 2 3.12 15.10 -15.19
CA SER A 2 4.06 14.30 -15.98
C SER A 2 4.99 13.47 -15.09
N LEU A 3 4.49 12.34 -14.60
CA LEU A 3 5.30 11.34 -13.90
C LEU A 3 6.44 10.80 -14.78
N GLU A 4 6.25 10.82 -16.10
CA GLU A 4 7.21 10.43 -17.12
C GLU A 4 8.52 11.24 -17.10
N LYS A 5 8.48 12.45 -16.53
CA LYS A 5 9.67 13.30 -16.34
C LYS A 5 10.38 13.05 -15.01
N SER A 6 9.78 12.26 -14.13
CA SER A 6 10.38 11.88 -12.86
C SER A 6 11.16 10.56 -13.02
N ALA A 7 12.23 10.38 -12.26
CA ALA A 7 12.97 9.11 -12.23
C ALA A 7 12.25 8.00 -11.43
N ILE A 8 10.95 8.17 -11.16
CA ILE A 8 10.13 7.23 -10.40
C ILE A 8 9.75 6.07 -11.32
N GLN A 9 10.13 4.85 -10.94
CA GLN A 9 9.75 3.66 -11.68
C GLN A 9 8.27 3.36 -11.49
N LEU A 10 7.64 2.90 -12.57
CA LEU A 10 6.29 2.36 -12.56
C LEU A 10 6.30 0.85 -12.71
N THR A 11 5.26 0.20 -12.20
CA THR A 11 4.97 -1.20 -12.47
C THR A 11 4.43 -1.37 -13.88
N SER A 12 4.28 -2.61 -14.35
CA SER A 12 3.64 -2.91 -15.64
C SER A 12 2.18 -2.44 -15.72
N ALA A 13 1.52 -2.27 -14.57
CA ALA A 13 0.17 -1.75 -14.45
C ALA A 13 0.11 -0.21 -14.38
N SER A 14 1.23 0.50 -14.63
CA SER A 14 1.35 1.95 -14.54
C SER A 14 1.09 2.53 -13.13
N LEU A 15 1.34 1.73 -12.09
CA LEU A 15 1.32 2.18 -10.69
C LEU A 15 2.72 2.59 -10.25
N VAL A 16 2.82 3.44 -9.22
CA VAL A 16 4.13 3.77 -8.63
C VAL A 16 4.70 2.54 -7.94
N LYS A 17 5.89 2.13 -8.37
CA LYS A 17 6.60 1.02 -7.73
C LYS A 17 7.15 1.48 -6.39
N VAL A 18 6.87 0.72 -5.34
CA VAL A 18 7.34 1.00 -3.98
C VAL A 18 7.90 -0.24 -3.29
N ASP A 19 8.71 -0.04 -2.24
CA ASP A 19 9.14 -1.10 -1.34
C ASP A 19 8.16 -1.33 -0.17
N GLU A 20 8.50 -2.24 0.77
CA GLU A 20 7.68 -2.56 1.95
C GLU A 20 7.51 -1.38 2.93
N GLN A 21 8.28 -0.30 2.74
CA GLN A 21 8.22 0.94 3.52
C GLN A 21 7.64 2.11 2.71
N LEU A 22 7.05 1.81 1.54
CA LEU A 22 6.38 2.75 0.64
C LEU A 22 7.30 3.77 -0.02
N ARG A 23 8.60 3.48 -0.08
CA ARG A 23 9.58 4.31 -0.76
C ARG A 23 9.55 4.04 -2.25
N THR A 24 9.57 5.10 -3.04
CA THR A 24 9.75 4.98 -4.48
C THR A 24 11.21 4.70 -4.83
N THR A 25 11.54 4.63 -6.12
CA THR A 25 12.93 4.51 -6.57
C THR A 25 13.76 5.79 -6.41
N VAL A 26 13.11 6.91 -6.07
CA VAL A 26 13.78 8.18 -5.79
C VAL A 26 13.77 8.39 -4.27
N ASP A 27 14.96 8.66 -3.72
CA ASP A 27 15.13 8.89 -2.29
C ASP A 27 14.29 10.08 -1.80
N GLY A 28 13.73 9.96 -0.60
CA GLY A 28 12.83 10.95 0.00
C GLY A 28 11.45 11.07 -0.64
N ILE A 29 11.13 10.29 -1.70
CA ILE A 29 9.81 10.28 -2.33
C ILE A 29 9.09 8.97 -1.99
N TYR A 30 7.83 9.11 -1.58
CA TYR A 30 6.95 8.02 -1.16
C TYR A 30 5.66 8.03 -1.98
N ALA A 31 5.03 6.86 -2.11
CA ALA A 31 3.70 6.73 -2.70
C ALA A 31 2.82 5.81 -1.84
N VAL A 32 1.56 6.19 -1.66
CA VAL A 32 0.64 5.56 -0.70
C VAL A 32 -0.76 5.40 -1.30
N GLY A 33 -1.51 4.40 -0.85
CA GLY A 33 -2.87 4.14 -1.32
C GLY A 33 -2.90 3.70 -2.79
N ASP A 34 -3.96 4.10 -3.50
CA ASP A 34 -4.31 3.54 -4.81
C ASP A 34 -3.33 3.87 -5.94
N CYS A 35 -2.39 4.80 -5.73
CA CYS A 35 -1.35 5.09 -6.73
C CYS A 35 -0.13 4.15 -6.62
N ALA A 36 -0.01 3.41 -5.52
CA ALA A 36 1.05 2.43 -5.27
C ALA A 36 0.54 1.00 -5.48
N GLU A 37 1.45 0.04 -5.55
CA GLU A 37 1.13 -1.40 -5.68
C GLU A 37 0.58 -2.02 -4.38
N ASN A 38 -0.45 -1.40 -3.81
CA ASN A 38 -1.09 -1.80 -2.55
C ASN A 38 -2.57 -2.16 -2.75
N PRO A 39 -3.18 -2.91 -1.82
CA PRO A 39 -4.61 -3.19 -1.86
C PRO A 39 -5.45 -1.91 -1.84
N TYR A 40 -6.43 -1.83 -2.74
CA TYR A 40 -7.27 -0.65 -2.97
C TYR A 40 -8.40 -0.53 -1.95
N PHE A 41 -8.07 -0.13 -0.73
CA PHE A 41 -9.05 0.14 0.31
C PHE A 41 -8.69 1.40 1.10
N THR A 42 -9.71 2.16 1.51
CA THR A 42 -9.51 3.38 2.31
C THR A 42 -8.75 3.14 3.61
N HIS A 43 -9.05 2.04 4.31
CA HIS A 43 -8.35 1.70 5.55
C HIS A 43 -6.89 1.29 5.31
N ILE A 44 -6.57 0.78 4.10
CA ILE A 44 -5.21 0.48 3.68
C ILE A 44 -4.44 1.75 3.34
N GLY A 45 -5.06 2.73 2.66
CA GLY A 45 -4.44 4.04 2.46
C GLY A 45 -4.11 4.76 3.79
N PHE A 46 -4.97 4.60 4.80
CA PHE A 46 -4.67 5.13 6.15
C PHE A 46 -3.53 4.38 6.84
N ASP A 47 -3.46 3.06 6.69
CA ASP A 47 -2.34 2.27 7.21
C ASP A 47 -1.03 2.57 6.48
N ASP A 48 -1.08 2.79 5.17
CA ASP A 48 0.05 3.25 4.36
C ASP A 48 0.59 4.59 4.86
N PHE A 49 -0.29 5.52 5.23
CA PHE A 49 0.12 6.78 5.88
C PHE A 49 0.89 6.53 7.18
N ARG A 50 0.45 5.58 8.02
CA ARG A 50 1.16 5.22 9.27
C ARG A 50 2.54 4.64 8.98
N VAL A 51 2.67 3.86 7.91
CA VAL A 51 3.97 3.34 7.43
C VAL A 51 4.88 4.48 7.00
N ALA A 52 4.41 5.34 6.09
CA ALA A 52 5.20 6.45 5.57
C ALA A 52 5.64 7.44 6.67
N ILE A 53 4.73 7.82 7.58
CA ILE A 53 5.05 8.78 8.64
C ILE A 53 6.04 8.21 9.67
N SER A 54 6.06 6.88 9.87
CA SER A 54 7.06 6.23 10.73
C SER A 54 8.48 6.42 10.21
N GLN A 55 8.66 6.49 8.89
CA GLN A 55 9.94 6.76 8.23
C GLN A 55 10.32 8.24 8.36
N LEU A 56 9.37 9.13 8.04
CA LEU A 56 9.60 10.57 8.06
C LEU A 56 9.93 11.11 9.44
N ASN A 57 9.37 10.50 10.50
CA ASN A 57 9.63 10.88 11.89
C ASN A 57 10.85 10.17 12.50
N GLY A 58 11.58 9.34 11.74
CA GLY A 58 12.75 8.62 12.24
C GLY A 58 12.42 7.65 13.38
N SER A 59 11.27 6.96 13.31
CA SER A 59 10.83 6.03 14.35
C SER A 59 11.91 4.99 14.64
N ALA A 60 12.20 4.76 15.93
CA ALA A 60 13.10 3.69 16.37
C ALA A 60 12.56 2.29 16.03
N GLN A 61 11.27 2.18 15.75
CA GLN A 61 10.59 0.97 15.28
C GLN A 61 9.79 1.32 14.02
N PRO A 62 10.38 1.19 12.83
CA PRO A 62 9.70 1.50 11.58
C PRO A 62 8.55 0.53 11.30
N CYS A 63 7.46 1.03 10.73
CA CYS A 63 6.35 0.19 10.27
C CYS A 63 6.61 -0.30 8.83
N PHE A 64 5.96 -1.41 8.46
CA PHE A 64 6.11 -2.07 7.17
C PHE A 64 4.76 -2.59 6.68
N THR A 65 4.58 -2.70 5.37
CA THR A 65 3.39 -3.33 4.77
C THR A 65 3.47 -4.85 4.72
N LYS A 66 4.66 -5.42 4.96
CA LYS A 66 4.91 -6.87 4.92
C LYS A 66 3.99 -7.62 5.90
N ASN A 67 3.41 -8.73 5.44
CA ASN A 67 2.55 -9.62 6.22
C ASN A 67 1.29 -8.96 6.83
N ARG A 68 0.90 -7.76 6.36
CA ARG A 68 -0.34 -7.13 6.84
C ARG A 68 -1.56 -7.96 6.47
N GLN A 69 -2.47 -8.12 7.41
CA GLN A 69 -3.77 -8.71 7.15
C GLN A 69 -4.67 -7.65 6.51
N VAL A 70 -5.24 -7.97 5.35
CA VAL A 70 -6.13 -7.08 4.62
C VAL A 70 -7.55 -7.60 4.79
N LEU A 71 -8.42 -6.77 5.36
CA LEU A 71 -9.84 -7.05 5.46
C LEU A 71 -10.54 -6.56 4.19
N SER A 72 -11.38 -7.39 3.60
CA SER A 72 -12.28 -6.99 2.51
C SER A 72 -13.73 -7.13 2.94
N VAL A 73 -14.53 -6.10 2.68
CA VAL A 73 -15.97 -6.09 2.96
C VAL A 73 -16.74 -5.65 1.73
N LEU A 74 -17.74 -6.43 1.34
CA LEU A 74 -18.69 -6.12 0.29
C LEU A 74 -20.06 -5.81 0.90
N PHE A 75 -20.55 -4.61 0.65
CA PHE A 75 -21.80 -4.08 1.21
C PHE A 75 -23.01 -4.32 0.28
N THR A 76 -23.28 -5.59 -0.02
CA THR A 76 -24.52 -6.01 -0.70
C THR A 76 -25.69 -6.15 0.30
N SER A 77 -26.90 -6.52 -0.17
CA SER A 77 -28.07 -6.74 0.69
C SER A 77 -27.78 -7.69 1.85
N HIS A 78 -26.95 -8.70 1.60
CA HIS A 78 -26.26 -9.47 2.61
C HIS A 78 -24.79 -9.06 2.61
N LYS A 79 -24.26 -8.66 3.77
CA LYS A 79 -22.87 -8.21 3.90
C LYS A 79 -21.95 -9.43 3.84
N LEU A 80 -20.85 -9.32 3.09
CA LEU A 80 -19.81 -10.34 3.04
C LEU A 80 -18.49 -9.73 3.51
N ALA A 81 -17.82 -10.38 4.46
CA ALA A 81 -16.51 -9.98 4.94
C ALA A 81 -15.54 -11.15 4.86
N HIS A 82 -14.28 -10.87 4.54
CA HIS A 82 -13.21 -11.87 4.44
C HIS A 82 -11.87 -11.27 4.89
N VAL A 83 -11.10 -12.08 5.61
CA VAL A 83 -9.72 -11.79 6.02
C VAL A 83 -8.88 -13.06 5.88
N GLY A 84 -7.62 -12.91 5.49
CA GLY A 84 -6.68 -14.03 5.38
C GLY A 84 -6.88 -14.91 4.16
N LEU A 85 -6.52 -16.18 4.26
CA LEU A 85 -6.61 -17.13 3.16
C LEU A 85 -8.07 -17.54 2.88
N ARG A 86 -8.32 -18.07 1.69
CA ARG A 86 -9.56 -18.81 1.39
C ARG A 86 -9.23 -20.30 1.39
N GLU A 87 -10.23 -21.14 1.63
CA GLU A 87 -10.08 -22.61 1.68
C GLU A 87 -9.28 -23.19 0.49
N LYS A 88 -9.53 -22.70 -0.74
CA LYS A 88 -8.81 -23.12 -1.94
C LYS A 88 -7.27 -22.93 -1.87
N TYR A 89 -6.81 -22.02 -1.03
CA TYR A 89 -5.41 -21.62 -0.89
C TYR A 89 -4.82 -21.96 0.49
N ALA A 90 -5.55 -22.71 1.32
CA ALA A 90 -5.07 -23.27 2.57
C ALA A 90 -4.32 -24.59 2.32
#